data_AF-A0A2V9VF55-F1
#
_entry.id   AF-A0A2V9VF55-F1
#
_cell.length_a   1.000
_cell.length_b   1.000
_cell.length_c   1.000
_cell.angle_alpha   90.00
_cell.angle_beta   90.00
_cell.angle_gamma   90.00
#
_symmetry.space_group_name_H-M   'P 1'
#
loop_
_entity.id
_entity.type
_entity.pdbx_description
1 polymer ?
#
loop_
_entity_poly.entity_id
_entity_poly.type
_entity_poly.pdbx_seq_one_letter_code
_entity_poly.pdbx_strand_id
1 'polypeptide(L)'
;MLKDKVAALVYADGGVDAEGQADPTALEVLVVATSAWLEVVSLRKQSQREGTAESAEKMEAPTPVAAQSAPSVMDPFAAHAPKHALHSEAPAAAPVARAHVPEETPVEDTPVTEAAMSAAAGASSGAAGDALSNMPADEAEVHRKAQRFAKLLVDEIKLYNQAKVTEGRKKKDLYDRLKEDIEKSRSTFQKRYGNTVAASGNYFQNEVVRSLAEDDLSIMGANFRR
;
A
#
# COMPACT_ATOMS: atom_id res chain seq x y z
N MET A 1 12.30 28.96 -18.31
CA MET A 1 11.83 27.56 -18.21
C MET A 1 12.62 26.88 -17.09
N LEU A 2 11.94 26.52 -15.99
CA LEU A 2 12.50 26.08 -14.69
C LEU A 2 12.97 24.60 -14.68
N LYS A 3 13.51 24.09 -15.79
CA LYS A 3 13.60 22.63 -16.06
C LYS A 3 14.52 21.84 -15.10
N ASP A 4 15.13 22.50 -14.13
CA ASP A 4 16.08 21.92 -13.18
C ASP A 4 15.93 22.35 -11.71
N LYS A 5 15.01 23.25 -11.39
CA LYS A 5 14.84 23.72 -10.01
C LYS A 5 13.90 22.80 -9.25
N VAL A 6 14.32 22.35 -8.07
CA VAL A 6 13.45 21.65 -7.12
C VAL A 6 12.67 22.71 -6.35
N ALA A 7 11.34 22.62 -6.36
CA ALA A 7 10.46 23.50 -5.60
C ALA A 7 9.54 22.65 -4.72
N ALA A 8 9.21 23.15 -3.54
CA ALA A 8 8.23 22.57 -2.64
C ALA A 8 7.25 23.65 -2.19
N LEU A 9 6.00 23.25 -1.95
CA LEU A 9 4.97 24.08 -1.36
C LEU A 9 4.52 23.42 -0.06
N VAL A 10 4.54 24.17 1.04
CA VAL A 10 4.03 23.73 2.33
C VAL A 10 2.71 24.45 2.58
N TYR A 11 1.66 23.69 2.83
CA TYR A 11 0.34 24.20 3.21
C TYR A 11 -0.04 23.62 4.56
N ALA A 12 -0.55 24.48 5.44
CA ALA A 12 -1.08 24.09 6.74
C ALA A 12 -2.31 24.95 7.07
N ASP A 13 -3.29 24.33 7.72
CA ASP A 13 -4.53 24.96 8.15
C ASP A 13 -4.96 24.38 9.51
N GLY A 14 -5.76 25.15 10.24
CA GLY A 14 -6.28 24.80 11.56
C GLY A 14 -7.29 23.64 11.57
N GLY A 15 -7.77 23.22 10.39
CA GLY A 15 -8.79 22.19 10.27
C GLY A 15 -10.20 22.74 10.45
N VAL A 16 -11.17 21.86 10.71
CA VAL A 16 -12.60 22.22 10.83
C VAL A 16 -13.02 22.64 12.24
N ASP A 17 -12.10 22.52 13.21
CA ASP A 17 -12.36 22.82 14.59
C ASP A 17 -12.35 24.34 14.80
N ALA A 18 -13.35 24.87 15.50
CA ALA A 18 -13.48 26.31 15.77
C ALA A 18 -12.30 26.89 16.59
N GLU A 19 -11.55 26.02 17.26
CA GLU A 19 -10.35 26.31 18.06
C GLU A 19 -9.07 25.80 17.40
N GLY A 20 -9.17 25.26 16.17
CA GLY A 20 -8.06 24.73 15.41
C GLY A 20 -7.05 25.82 15.07
N GLN A 21 -5.99 25.91 15.87
CA GLN A 21 -4.89 26.83 15.62
C GLN A 21 -3.70 26.05 15.06
N ALA A 22 -3.24 26.45 13.87
CA ALA A 22 -1.98 25.97 13.35
C ALA A 22 -0.85 26.51 14.25
N ASP A 23 -0.03 25.61 14.80
CA ASP A 23 1.12 25.99 15.62
C ASP A 23 2.19 26.66 14.73
N PRO A 24 2.42 27.98 14.89
CA PRO A 24 3.37 28.70 14.06
C PRO A 24 4.80 28.21 14.26
N THR A 25 5.17 27.78 15.47
CA THR A 25 6.53 27.30 15.78
C THR A 25 6.78 25.94 15.11
N ALA A 26 5.79 25.05 15.09
CA ALA A 26 5.89 23.80 14.34
C ALA A 26 6.05 24.05 12.82
N LEU A 27 5.35 25.06 12.28
CA LEU A 27 5.50 25.44 10.88
C LEU A 27 6.87 26.02 10.57
N GLU A 28 7.43 26.85 11.44
CA GLU A 28 8.80 27.36 11.29
C GLU A 28 9.82 26.21 11.25
N VAL A 29 9.73 25.25 12.17
CA VAL A 29 10.62 24.08 12.18
C VAL A 29 10.48 23.27 10.89
N LEU A 30 9.25 23.07 10.40
CA LEU A 30 9.00 22.35 9.16
C LEU A 30 9.60 23.08 7.95
N VAL A 31 9.43 24.40 7.87
CA VAL A 31 9.99 25.23 6.79
C VAL A 31 11.53 25.19 6.82
N VAL A 32 12.14 25.33 7.99
CA VAL A 32 13.61 25.28 8.13
C VAL A 32 14.14 23.90 7.74
N ALA A 33 13.53 22.82 8.22
CA ALA A 33 13.96 21.46 7.91
C ALA A 33 13.80 21.11 6.42
N THR A 34 12.68 21.49 5.82
CA THR A 34 12.43 21.26 4.38
C THR A 34 13.39 22.09 3.51
N SER A 35 13.68 23.33 3.90
CA SER A 35 14.65 24.18 3.21
C SER A 35 16.06 23.57 3.23
N ALA A 36 16.53 23.14 4.41
CA ALA A 36 17.82 22.48 4.56
C ALA A 36 17.89 21.17 3.74
N TRP A 37 16.81 20.39 3.70
CA TRP A 37 16.76 19.17 2.90
C TRP A 37 16.86 19.45 1.40
N LEU A 38 16.15 20.49 0.91
CA LEU A 38 16.23 20.91 -0.49
C LEU A 38 17.63 21.41 -0.87
N GLU A 39 18.32 22.13 0.02
CA GLU A 39 19.71 22.53 -0.19
C GLU A 39 20.62 21.30 -0.35
N VAL A 40 20.50 20.30 0.54
CA VAL A 40 21.29 19.06 0.46
C VAL A 40 21.02 18.30 -0.84
N VAL A 41 19.76 18.17 -1.25
CA VAL A 41 19.37 17.50 -2.50
C VAL A 41 19.90 18.27 -3.72
N SER A 42 19.81 19.60 -3.70
CA SER A 42 20.31 20.45 -4.77
C SER A 42 21.84 20.35 -4.92
N LEU A 43 22.57 20.39 -3.80
CA LEU A 43 24.03 20.24 -3.79
C LEU A 43 24.48 18.86 -4.30
N ARG A 44 23.77 17.79 -3.93
CA ARG A 44 24.05 16.44 -4.48
C ARG A 44 23.81 16.38 -5.99
N LYS A 45 22.72 16.99 -6.48
CA LYS A 45 22.44 17.04 -7.92
C LYS A 45 23.52 17.83 -8.67
N GLN A 46 24.04 18.91 -8.07
CA GLN A 46 25.12 19.70 -8.64
C GLN A 46 26.45 18.92 -8.64
N SER A 47 26.84 18.27 -7.54
CA SER A 47 28.10 17.52 -7.48
C SER A 47 28.12 16.33 -8.46
N GLN A 48 26.98 15.67 -8.67
CA GLN A 48 26.86 14.62 -9.70
C GLN A 48 27.00 15.18 -11.12
N ARG A 49 26.50 16.39 -11.38
CA ARG A 49 26.69 17.07 -12.68
C ARG A 49 28.15 17.44 -12.91
N GLU A 50 28.82 18.00 -11.90
CA GLU A 50 30.23 18.39 -11.96
C GLU A 50 31.13 17.16 -12.13
N GLY A 51 30.90 16.07 -11.38
CA GLY A 51 31.65 14.82 -11.53
C GLY A 51 31.44 14.11 -12.88
N THR A 52 30.26 14.25 -13.49
CA THR A 52 29.99 13.73 -14.84
C THR A 52 30.64 14.60 -15.93
N ALA A 53 30.72 15.91 -15.73
CA ALA A 53 31.38 16.84 -16.65
C ALA A 53 32.92 16.70 -16.61
N GLU A 54 33.51 16.58 -15.42
CA GLU A 54 34.96 16.41 -15.25
C GLU A 54 35.47 15.05 -15.78
N SER A 55 34.62 14.02 -15.72
CA SER A 55 34.92 12.70 -16.32
C SER A 55 34.85 12.70 -17.85
N ALA A 56 34.15 13.66 -18.47
CA ALA A 56 34.03 13.79 -19.91
C ALA A 56 35.17 14.59 -20.56
N GLU A 57 35.86 15.46 -19.81
CA GLU A 57 36.99 16.25 -20.32
C GLU A 57 38.34 15.50 -20.32
N LYS A 58 38.45 14.34 -19.66
CA LYS A 58 39.72 13.57 -19.57
C LYS A 58 39.81 12.36 -20.51
N MET A 59 39.11 12.36 -21.64
CA MET A 59 39.16 11.26 -22.61
C MET A 59 39.79 11.69 -23.94
N GLU A 60 41.10 11.94 -23.91
CA GLU A 60 41.97 11.89 -25.10
C GLU A 60 42.88 10.65 -25.02
N ALA A 61 42.52 9.65 -25.84
CA ALA A 61 43.26 8.48 -26.33
C ALA A 61 43.91 7.43 -25.37
N PRO A 62 43.90 6.13 -25.74
CA PRO A 62 44.03 5.01 -24.79
C PRO A 62 45.43 4.39 -24.73
N THR A 63 45.79 3.83 -23.56
CA THR A 63 46.73 2.69 -23.46
C THR A 63 46.18 1.70 -22.43
N PRO A 64 46.21 0.38 -22.69
CA PRO A 64 45.68 -0.61 -21.77
C PRO A 64 46.79 -1.07 -20.82
N VAL A 65 46.62 -0.84 -19.52
CA VAL A 65 47.43 -1.55 -18.51
C VAL A 65 46.60 -1.90 -17.30
N ALA A 66 46.55 -3.21 -17.07
CA ALA A 66 46.47 -3.95 -15.81
C ALA A 66 45.38 -3.60 -14.77
N ALA A 67 44.66 -4.67 -14.43
CA ALA A 67 43.73 -4.81 -13.32
C ALA A 67 44.23 -4.14 -12.02
N GLN A 68 43.39 -3.28 -11.44
CA GLN A 68 43.43 -2.98 -10.02
C GLN A 68 42.02 -2.93 -9.43
N SER A 69 41.94 -3.57 -8.28
CA SER A 69 40.83 -3.92 -7.41
C SER A 69 39.86 -2.77 -7.13
N ALA A 70 38.56 -3.08 -7.17
CA ALA A 70 37.51 -2.20 -6.65
C ALA A 70 37.62 -2.10 -5.10
N PRO A 71 37.44 -0.92 -4.50
CA PRO A 71 37.23 -0.84 -3.06
C PRO A 71 35.84 -1.42 -2.73
N SER A 72 35.85 -2.42 -1.85
CA SER A 72 34.65 -3.03 -1.28
C SER A 72 33.83 -1.97 -0.54
N VAL A 73 32.69 -1.61 -1.11
CA VAL A 73 31.65 -0.83 -0.43
C VAL A 73 31.16 -1.68 0.75
N MET A 74 31.52 -1.28 1.97
CA MET A 74 30.95 -1.84 3.19
C MET A 74 29.51 -1.35 3.30
N ASP A 75 28.55 -2.22 3.02
CA ASP A 75 27.13 -2.01 3.28
C ASP A 75 26.82 -2.43 4.74
N PRO A 76 26.49 -1.49 5.64
CA PRO A 76 26.17 -1.80 7.04
C PRO A 76 24.82 -2.50 7.24
N PHE A 77 24.05 -2.78 6.18
CA PHE A 77 22.73 -3.44 6.26
C PHE A 77 22.67 -4.84 5.60
N ALA A 78 23.77 -5.37 5.08
CA ALA A 78 23.80 -6.68 4.40
C ALA A 78 23.67 -7.93 5.33
N ALA A 79 23.40 -7.75 6.63
CA ALA A 79 23.42 -8.83 7.62
C ALA A 79 22.09 -9.57 7.84
N HIS A 80 21.04 -9.32 7.07
CA HIS A 80 19.77 -10.05 7.21
C HIS A 80 19.29 -10.68 5.90
N ALA A 81 19.99 -11.73 5.48
CA ALA A 81 19.44 -12.72 4.58
C ALA A 81 18.70 -13.80 5.39
N PRO A 82 17.36 -13.94 5.29
CA PRO A 82 16.66 -15.07 5.89
C PRO A 82 17.04 -16.36 5.15
N LYS A 83 17.64 -17.30 5.88
CA LYS A 83 17.94 -18.66 5.39
C LYS A 83 16.65 -19.47 5.27
N HIS A 84 16.02 -19.48 4.10
CA HIS A 84 15.20 -20.62 3.68
C HIS A 84 15.50 -20.95 2.22
N ALA A 85 16.45 -21.87 2.05
CA ALA A 85 16.71 -22.53 0.78
C ALA A 85 15.54 -23.44 0.40
N LEU A 86 15.40 -23.58 -0.91
CA LEU A 86 14.29 -24.12 -1.67
C LEU A 86 14.11 -25.64 -1.56
N HIS A 87 12.88 -26.05 -1.90
CA HIS A 87 12.37 -27.38 -2.26
C HIS A 87 13.36 -28.41 -2.83
N SER A 88 13.08 -29.69 -2.60
CA SER A 88 13.19 -30.71 -3.66
C SER A 88 12.28 -31.93 -3.42
N GLU A 89 11.97 -32.61 -4.52
CA GLU A 89 10.80 -33.41 -4.86
C GLU A 89 10.91 -34.93 -4.53
N ALA A 90 9.77 -35.64 -4.69
CA ALA A 90 9.41 -37.07 -4.53
C ALA A 90 10.39 -38.13 -5.13
N PRO A 91 10.24 -39.50 -5.01
CA PRO A 91 9.00 -40.32 -4.96
C PRO A 91 9.01 -41.67 -4.17
N ALA A 92 7.86 -42.36 -4.05
CA ALA A 92 7.66 -43.82 -4.31
C ALA A 92 6.47 -44.50 -3.56
N ALA A 93 5.69 -45.26 -4.33
CA ALA A 93 4.98 -46.53 -4.03
C ALA A 93 3.79 -46.61 -3.03
N ALA A 94 2.63 -47.07 -3.55
CA ALA A 94 1.47 -47.64 -2.85
C ALA A 94 1.76 -49.10 -2.37
N PRO A 95 0.80 -49.92 -1.83
CA PRO A 95 -0.58 -49.71 -1.33
C PRO A 95 -0.87 -50.40 0.05
N VAL A 96 -1.95 -50.07 0.78
CA VAL A 96 -2.86 -51.04 1.47
C VAL A 96 -3.98 -50.35 2.27
N ALA A 97 -5.08 -51.09 2.39
CA ALA A 97 -6.37 -50.77 2.98
C ALA A 97 -6.39 -50.51 4.51
N ARG A 98 -7.44 -49.80 4.96
CA ARG A 98 -8.54 -50.29 5.83
C ARG A 98 -8.98 -49.21 6.84
N ALA A 99 -10.30 -49.20 7.07
CA ALA A 99 -11.07 -48.25 7.85
C ALA A 99 -10.59 -48.02 9.30
N HIS A 100 -10.70 -46.77 9.77
CA HIS A 100 -11.20 -46.46 11.12
C HIS A 100 -11.75 -45.02 11.19
N VAL A 101 -12.82 -44.87 11.97
CA VAL A 101 -13.57 -43.67 12.37
C VAL A 101 -13.33 -43.54 13.89
N PRO A 102 -13.73 -42.47 14.61
CA PRO A 102 -13.45 -41.03 14.53
C PRO A 102 -12.57 -40.56 15.72
N GLU A 103 -12.04 -39.34 15.72
CA GLU A 103 -11.63 -38.70 16.99
C GLU A 103 -11.86 -37.20 16.95
N GLU A 104 -12.90 -36.76 17.67
CA GLU A 104 -13.10 -35.38 18.08
C GLU A 104 -11.99 -35.01 19.07
N THR A 105 -11.27 -33.92 18.81
CA THR A 105 -10.66 -33.15 19.88
C THR A 105 -10.92 -31.65 19.68
N PRO A 106 -11.20 -30.91 20.77
CA PRO A 106 -11.66 -29.53 20.73
C PRO A 106 -10.46 -28.60 20.65
N VAL A 107 -10.52 -27.60 19.77
CA VAL A 107 -9.53 -26.50 19.79
C VAL A 107 -10.18 -25.23 20.29
N GLU A 108 -9.54 -24.76 21.35
CA GLU A 108 -9.94 -23.72 22.26
C GLU A 108 -10.05 -22.34 21.62
N ASP A 109 -10.96 -21.59 22.22
CA ASP A 109 -11.11 -20.16 22.20
C ASP A 109 -9.75 -19.47 22.44
N THR A 110 -9.27 -18.69 21.48
CA THR A 110 -8.20 -17.71 21.71
C THR A 110 -8.64 -16.34 21.21
N PRO A 111 -8.91 -15.38 22.10
CA PRO A 111 -9.18 -14.00 21.70
C PRO A 111 -7.84 -13.34 21.33
N VAL A 112 -7.62 -13.12 20.03
CA VAL A 112 -6.49 -12.31 19.56
C VAL A 112 -6.79 -10.85 19.89
N THR A 113 -5.96 -10.33 20.76
CA THR A 113 -5.94 -9.00 21.34
C THR A 113 -5.93 -7.88 20.30
N GLU A 114 -6.76 -6.89 20.59
CA GLU A 114 -6.84 -5.57 19.99
C GLU A 114 -5.68 -4.71 20.50
N ALA A 115 -4.71 -4.35 19.64
CA ALA A 115 -3.86 -3.18 19.82
C ALA A 115 -3.05 -2.89 18.55
N ALA A 116 -2.90 -1.59 18.25
CA ALA A 116 -2.07 -0.98 17.21
C ALA A 116 -2.64 -0.99 15.78
N MET A 117 -3.52 -0.03 15.50
CA MET A 117 -3.50 0.73 14.24
C MET A 117 -4.28 2.04 14.45
N SER A 118 -3.62 3.02 15.07
CA SER A 118 -4.02 4.42 15.02
C SER A 118 -2.89 5.21 14.36
N ALA A 119 -3.26 6.27 13.63
CA ALA A 119 -2.44 7.16 12.80
C ALA A 119 -2.18 6.71 11.35
N ALA A 120 -3.22 6.83 10.51
CA ALA A 120 -3.08 7.29 9.13
C ALA A 120 -4.43 7.84 8.65
N ALA A 121 -4.72 9.09 8.99
CA ALA A 121 -5.87 9.83 8.47
C ALA A 121 -5.41 10.70 7.29
N GLY A 122 -5.97 10.44 6.11
CA GLY A 122 -5.69 11.18 4.88
C GLY A 122 -6.87 11.10 3.90
N ALA A 123 -7.71 12.12 3.96
CA ALA A 123 -8.65 12.66 2.98
C ALA A 123 -9.22 11.77 1.85
N SER A 124 -10.53 11.47 1.94
CA SER A 124 -11.56 11.95 1.01
C SER A 124 -12.85 11.15 1.25
N SER A 125 -13.78 11.69 2.05
CA SER A 125 -15.17 11.22 2.07
C SER A 125 -16.09 12.26 2.67
N GLY A 126 -16.39 13.32 1.91
CA GLY A 126 -17.33 14.36 2.33
C GLY A 126 -18.78 13.88 2.46
N ALA A 127 -19.12 12.69 1.94
CA ALA A 127 -20.48 12.14 1.98
C ALA A 127 -20.67 11.01 3.00
N ALA A 128 -19.64 10.22 3.32
CA ALA A 128 -19.75 9.16 4.33
C ALA A 128 -19.30 9.62 5.73
N GLY A 129 -18.52 10.70 5.83
CA GLY A 129 -18.13 11.28 7.13
C GLY A 129 -19.33 11.83 7.91
N ASP A 130 -20.31 12.40 7.22
CA ASP A 130 -21.51 12.99 7.83
C ASP A 130 -22.44 11.92 8.43
N ALA A 131 -22.63 10.81 7.71
CA ALA A 131 -23.43 9.67 8.16
C ALA A 131 -22.83 8.96 9.39
N LEU A 132 -21.50 8.85 9.47
CA LEU A 132 -20.81 8.28 10.64
C LEU A 132 -20.79 9.23 11.85
N SER A 133 -20.92 10.54 11.62
CA SER A 133 -20.91 11.54 12.70
C SER A 133 -22.22 11.56 13.49
N ASN A 134 -23.29 11.02 12.90
CA ASN A 134 -24.63 10.94 13.50
C ASN A 134 -24.88 9.60 14.23
N MET A 135 -23.89 8.70 14.28
CA MET A 135 -23.96 7.37 14.91
C MET A 135 -23.28 7.35 16.29
N PRO A 136 -23.64 6.38 17.16
CA PRO A 136 -22.91 6.12 18.40
C PRO A 136 -21.40 5.93 18.14
N ALA A 137 -20.56 6.43 19.05
CA ALA A 137 -19.11 6.46 18.84
C ALA A 137 -18.48 5.06 18.66
N ASP A 138 -19.03 4.06 19.33
CA ASP A 138 -18.64 2.65 19.24
C ASP A 138 -19.03 2.04 17.88
N GLU A 139 -20.27 2.29 17.40
CA GLU A 139 -20.71 1.84 16.08
C GLU A 139 -19.92 2.53 14.95
N ALA A 140 -19.68 3.84 15.09
CA ALA A 140 -18.89 4.61 14.14
C ALA A 140 -17.46 4.07 14.00
N GLU A 141 -16.85 3.60 15.09
CA GLU A 141 -15.51 3.00 15.04
C GLU A 141 -15.51 1.67 14.28
N VAL A 142 -16.55 0.83 14.44
CA VAL A 142 -16.69 -0.41 13.65
C VAL A 142 -16.79 -0.09 12.16
N HIS A 143 -17.55 0.94 11.78
CA HIS A 143 -17.63 1.40 10.40
C HIS A 143 -16.29 1.89 9.84
N ARG A 144 -15.52 2.68 10.61
CA ARG A 144 -14.16 3.11 10.20
C ARG A 144 -13.19 1.94 10.06
N LYS A 145 -13.22 0.97 10.99
CA LYS A 145 -12.43 -0.26 10.94
C LYS A 145 -12.79 -1.08 9.69
N ALA A 146 -14.07 -1.23 9.38
CA ALA A 146 -14.54 -1.90 8.17
C ALA A 146 -14.06 -1.19 6.90
N GLN A 147 -14.17 0.14 6.82
CA GLN A 147 -13.70 0.91 5.67
C GLN A 147 -12.19 0.74 5.45
N ARG A 148 -11.38 0.82 6.51
CA ARG A 148 -9.93 0.60 6.43
C ARG A 148 -9.59 -0.82 5.97
N PHE A 149 -10.33 -1.81 6.43
CA PHE A 149 -10.12 -3.20 6.02
C PHE A 149 -10.52 -3.45 4.56
N ALA A 150 -11.63 -2.87 4.10
CA ALA A 150 -12.01 -2.89 2.69
C ALA A 150 -10.91 -2.32 1.81
N LYS A 151 -10.35 -1.16 2.20
CA LYS A 151 -9.22 -0.54 1.50
C LYS A 151 -8.00 -1.46 1.41
N LEU A 152 -7.62 -2.08 2.52
CA LEU A 152 -6.51 -3.03 2.55
C LEU A 152 -6.71 -4.16 1.53
N LEU A 153 -7.88 -4.82 1.57
CA LEU A 153 -8.17 -5.95 0.68
C LEU A 153 -8.15 -5.57 -0.80
N VAL A 154 -8.62 -4.36 -1.14
CA VAL A 154 -8.61 -3.88 -2.53
C VAL A 154 -7.21 -3.47 -2.98
N ASP A 155 -6.42 -2.87 -2.09
CA ASP A 155 -5.03 -2.52 -2.37
C ASP A 155 -4.17 -3.80 -2.60
N GLU A 156 -4.46 -4.90 -1.90
CA GLU A 156 -3.87 -6.23 -2.18
C GLU A 156 -4.24 -6.75 -3.59
N ILE A 157 -5.53 -6.72 -3.95
CA ILE A 157 -5.98 -7.14 -5.30
C ILE A 157 -5.21 -6.36 -6.37
N LYS A 158 -5.09 -5.03 -6.19
CA LYS A 158 -4.39 -4.15 -7.11
C LYS A 158 -2.90 -4.49 -7.20
N LEU A 159 -2.25 -4.73 -6.07
CA LEU A 159 -0.82 -5.03 -6.00
C LEU A 159 -0.46 -6.30 -6.77
N TYR A 160 -1.26 -7.37 -6.62
CA TYR A 160 -0.98 -8.67 -7.22
C TYR A 160 -1.51 -8.82 -8.66
N ASN A 161 -2.49 -8.01 -9.07
CA ASN A 161 -3.15 -8.15 -10.37
C ASN A 161 -2.96 -6.95 -11.31
N GLN A 162 -1.83 -6.22 -11.22
CA GLN A 162 -1.59 -4.97 -11.95
C GLN A 162 -1.83 -5.08 -13.47
N ALA A 163 -1.39 -6.19 -14.09
CA ALA A 163 -1.62 -6.43 -15.51
C ALA A 163 -3.12 -6.56 -15.86
N LYS A 164 -3.86 -7.36 -15.08
CA LYS A 164 -5.31 -7.54 -15.26
C LYS A 164 -6.08 -6.25 -15.00
N VAL A 165 -5.67 -5.46 -14.00
CA VAL A 165 -6.27 -4.14 -13.70
C VAL A 165 -6.08 -3.19 -14.89
N THR A 166 -4.86 -3.10 -15.41
CA THR A 166 -4.54 -2.22 -16.54
C THR A 166 -5.30 -2.62 -17.80
N GLU A 167 -5.35 -3.91 -18.13
CA GLU A 167 -6.13 -4.40 -19.26
C GLU A 167 -7.64 -4.23 -19.05
N GLY A 168 -8.13 -4.50 -17.84
CA GLY A 168 -9.54 -4.40 -17.48
C GLY A 168 -10.08 -2.99 -17.64
N ARG A 169 -9.29 -1.99 -17.25
CA ARG A 169 -9.62 -0.58 -17.45
C ARG A 169 -9.66 -0.19 -18.93
N LYS A 170 -8.73 -0.73 -19.75
CA LYS A 170 -8.70 -0.48 -21.19
C LYS A 170 -9.89 -1.09 -21.92
N LYS A 171 -10.27 -2.32 -21.55
CA LYS A 171 -11.33 -3.10 -22.21
C LYS A 171 -12.70 -2.97 -21.57
N LYS A 172 -12.79 -2.30 -20.41
CA LYS A 172 -14.02 -2.09 -19.62
C LYS A 172 -14.68 -3.41 -19.17
N ASP A 173 -13.85 -4.40 -18.85
CA ASP A 173 -14.21 -5.75 -18.39
C ASP A 173 -13.54 -6.09 -17.05
N LEU A 174 -13.32 -5.07 -16.20
CA LEU A 174 -12.51 -5.19 -14.99
C LEU A 174 -13.04 -6.23 -13.99
N TYR A 175 -14.37 -6.28 -13.79
CA TYR A 175 -14.98 -7.24 -12.88
C TYR A 175 -14.76 -8.68 -13.35
N ASP A 176 -14.95 -8.97 -14.64
CA ASP A 176 -14.82 -10.33 -15.17
C ASP A 176 -13.38 -10.86 -15.04
N ARG A 177 -12.38 -9.99 -15.21
CA ARG A 177 -10.96 -10.34 -15.07
C ARG A 177 -10.51 -10.57 -13.63
N LEU A 178 -11.07 -9.82 -12.69
CA LEU A 178 -10.70 -9.83 -11.27
C LEU A 178 -11.73 -10.56 -10.41
N LYS A 179 -12.70 -11.24 -11.02
CA LYS A 179 -13.86 -11.82 -10.34
C LYS A 179 -13.46 -12.70 -9.16
N GLU A 180 -12.53 -13.62 -9.37
CA GLU A 180 -12.07 -14.55 -8.34
C GLU A 180 -11.43 -13.82 -7.15
N ASP A 181 -10.56 -12.85 -7.44
CA ASP A 181 -9.87 -12.05 -6.42
C ASP A 181 -10.85 -11.16 -5.63
N ILE A 182 -11.81 -10.54 -6.33
CA ILE A 182 -12.85 -9.69 -5.74
C ILE A 182 -13.77 -10.52 -4.85
N GLU A 183 -14.27 -11.66 -5.31
CA GLU A 183 -15.18 -12.49 -4.51
C GLU A 183 -14.47 -13.16 -3.32
N LYS A 184 -13.19 -13.54 -3.49
CA LYS A 184 -12.37 -14.04 -2.36
C LYS A 184 -12.20 -12.96 -1.30
N SER A 185 -11.81 -11.75 -1.67
CA SER A 185 -11.67 -10.64 -0.74
C SER A 185 -13.01 -10.22 -0.12
N ARG A 186 -14.12 -10.27 -0.88
CA ARG A 186 -15.48 -10.07 -0.36
C ARG A 186 -15.82 -11.08 0.73
N SER A 187 -15.50 -12.36 0.50
CA SER A 187 -15.70 -13.40 1.51
C SER A 187 -14.88 -13.13 2.78
N THR A 188 -13.62 -12.72 2.63
CA THR A 188 -12.76 -12.33 3.77
C THR A 188 -13.34 -11.14 4.53
N PHE A 189 -13.84 -10.13 3.83
CA PHE A 189 -14.53 -8.99 4.45
C PHE A 189 -15.77 -9.44 5.22
N GLN A 190 -16.63 -10.26 4.59
CA GLN A 190 -17.88 -10.73 5.18
C GLN A 190 -17.64 -11.59 6.42
N LYS A 191 -16.59 -12.42 6.45
CA LYS A 191 -16.25 -13.21 7.65
C LYS A 191 -15.96 -12.32 8.86
N ARG A 192 -15.36 -11.14 8.65
CA ARG A 192 -14.93 -10.24 9.73
C ARG A 192 -16.03 -9.27 10.15
N TYR A 193 -16.75 -8.71 9.19
CA TYR A 193 -17.71 -7.63 9.43
C TYR A 193 -19.17 -8.00 9.13
N GLY A 194 -19.43 -9.17 8.57
CA GLY A 194 -20.77 -9.61 8.15
C GLY A 194 -21.77 -9.83 9.28
N ASN A 195 -21.29 -9.99 10.52
CA ASN A 195 -22.12 -10.10 11.72
C ASN A 195 -22.04 -8.85 12.61
N THR A 196 -21.57 -7.73 12.07
CA THR A 196 -21.40 -6.46 12.79
C THR A 196 -22.35 -5.40 12.25
N VAL A 197 -22.46 -4.25 12.93
CA VAL A 197 -23.22 -3.09 12.43
C VAL A 197 -22.76 -2.61 11.05
N ALA A 198 -21.49 -2.87 10.69
CA ALA A 198 -20.93 -2.55 9.39
C ALA A 198 -21.37 -3.48 8.25
N ALA A 199 -22.06 -4.59 8.53
CA ALA A 199 -22.56 -5.51 7.51
C ALA A 199 -23.57 -4.86 6.56
N SER A 200 -24.31 -3.86 7.05
CA SER A 200 -25.26 -3.07 6.26
C SER A 200 -24.59 -2.11 5.28
N GLY A 201 -23.31 -1.78 5.52
CA GLY A 201 -22.57 -0.83 4.71
C GLY A 201 -21.89 -1.49 3.51
N ASN A 202 -22.02 -0.85 2.35
CA ASN A 202 -21.37 -1.29 1.11
C ASN A 202 -19.87 -0.93 1.05
N TYR A 203 -19.13 -1.06 2.16
CA TYR A 203 -17.74 -0.60 2.28
C TYR A 203 -16.81 -1.23 1.24
N PHE A 204 -16.82 -2.56 1.15
CA PHE A 204 -15.99 -3.29 0.21
C PHE A 204 -16.34 -2.97 -1.25
N GLN A 205 -17.64 -2.91 -1.55
CA GLN A 205 -18.14 -2.60 -2.89
C GLN A 205 -17.72 -1.18 -3.33
N ASN A 206 -17.90 -0.19 -2.46
CA ASN A 206 -17.52 1.19 -2.71
C ASN A 206 -16.01 1.31 -2.92
N GLU A 207 -15.20 0.56 -2.16
CA GLU A 207 -13.75 0.56 -2.31
C GLU A 207 -13.28 -0.06 -3.63
N VAL A 208 -13.93 -1.16 -4.07
CA VAL A 208 -13.66 -1.78 -5.37
C VAL A 208 -13.88 -0.76 -6.49
N VAL A 209 -14.98 -0.01 -6.44
CA VAL A 209 -15.27 1.03 -7.43
C VAL A 209 -14.28 2.19 -7.32
N ARG A 210 -14.01 2.69 -6.11
CA ARG A 210 -13.10 3.81 -5.91
C ARG A 210 -11.65 3.49 -6.33
N SER A 211 -11.10 2.37 -5.88
CA SER A 211 -9.68 2.07 -6.06
C SER A 211 -9.38 1.29 -7.35
N LEU A 212 -10.17 0.26 -7.69
CA LEU A 212 -9.95 -0.51 -8.92
C LEU A 212 -10.54 0.22 -10.12
N ALA A 213 -11.74 0.78 -9.96
CA ALA A 213 -12.47 1.45 -11.04
C ALA A 213 -12.19 2.97 -11.16
N GLU A 214 -11.36 3.56 -10.30
CA GLU A 214 -11.07 5.01 -10.27
C GLU A 214 -12.34 5.87 -10.23
N ASP A 215 -13.34 5.42 -9.45
CA ASP A 215 -14.66 6.03 -9.32
C ASP A 215 -15.53 5.97 -10.60
N ASP A 216 -15.09 5.29 -11.67
CA ASP A 216 -15.88 5.06 -12.89
C ASP A 216 -16.49 3.66 -12.94
N LEU A 217 -17.79 3.58 -12.68
CA LEU A 217 -18.54 2.32 -12.77
C LEU A 217 -18.58 1.72 -14.19
N SER A 218 -18.38 2.55 -15.23
CA SER A 218 -18.45 2.10 -16.63
C SER A 218 -17.33 1.14 -16.99
N ILE A 219 -16.23 1.11 -16.23
CA ILE A 219 -15.08 0.23 -16.50
C ILE A 219 -15.18 -1.12 -15.81
N MET A 220 -16.10 -1.27 -14.85
CA MET A 220 -16.35 -2.54 -14.16
C MET A 220 -16.95 -3.60 -15.10
N GLY A 221 -17.65 -3.18 -16.15
CA GLY A 221 -18.31 -4.05 -17.11
C GLY A 221 -19.75 -4.41 -16.74
N ALA A 222 -20.48 -5.00 -17.69
CA ALA A 222 -21.93 -5.26 -17.56
C ALA A 222 -22.30 -6.30 -16.48
N ASN A 223 -21.37 -7.18 -16.12
CA ASN A 223 -21.58 -8.22 -15.12
C ASN A 223 -21.45 -7.72 -13.67
N PHE A 224 -20.96 -6.49 -13.48
CA PHE A 224 -20.82 -5.89 -12.16
C PHE A 224 -22.18 -5.43 -11.63
N ARG A 225 -22.64 -6.07 -10.55
CA ARG A 225 -23.90 -5.70 -9.88
C ARG A 225 -23.61 -4.69 -8.76
N ARG A 226 -24.46 -3.67 -8.66
CA ARG A 226 -24.44 -2.69 -7.57
C ARG A 226 -25.03 -3.28 -6.30
#